data_AF-A0A226WLP8-F1
#
_entry.id   AF-A0A226WLP8-F1
#
_cell.length_a   1.000
_cell.length_b   1.000
_cell.length_c   1.000
_cell.angle_alpha   90.00
_cell.angle_beta   90.00
_cell.angle_gamma   90.00
#
_symmetry.space_group_name_H-M   'P 1'
#
loop_
_entity.id
_entity.type
_entity.pdbx_description
1 polymer ?
#
loop_
_entity_poly.entity_id
_entity_poly.type
_entity_poly.pdbx_seq_one_letter_code
_entity_poly.pdbx_strand_id
1 'polypeptide(L)'
;MPTGTTGTAALRGEDIVKRLGAKTALDGVSMTLRQGEILLLDEPLAAMGAREAGLIIDLVLRLKEKQGLSIVMIMHNYAQTLDIADRVMLMQRGRMTYEREAASTSVAELMDIVRREYRSMRTAAS
;
A
#
# COMPACT_ATOMS: atom_id res chain seq x y z
N MET A 1 33.23 8.94 17.38
CA MET A 1 32.77 9.82 16.29
C MET A 1 31.47 9.26 15.74
N PRO A 2 30.28 9.84 16.01
CA PRO A 2 29.09 9.46 15.28
C PRO A 2 29.01 10.33 14.01
N THR A 3 29.32 9.74 12.86
CA THR A 3 28.95 10.28 11.55
C THR A 3 27.56 9.75 11.23
N GLY A 4 26.54 10.55 11.49
CA GLY A 4 25.16 10.22 11.12
C GLY A 4 24.50 11.47 10.58
N THR A 5 24.41 11.59 9.26
CA THR A 5 23.63 12.62 8.58
C THR A 5 22.21 12.59 9.13
N THR A 6 21.83 13.61 9.91
CA THR A 6 20.47 13.80 10.42
C THR A 6 19.57 14.21 9.26
N GLY A 7 19.15 13.25 8.44
CA GLY A 7 18.11 13.48 7.44
C GLY A 7 16.82 13.89 8.15
N THR A 8 16.16 14.95 7.66
CA THR A 8 14.87 15.43 8.18
C THR A 8 13.85 14.28 8.18
N ALA A 9 13.20 14.04 9.32
CA ALA A 9 12.16 13.02 9.43
C ALA A 9 10.92 13.41 8.60
N ALA A 10 10.52 12.55 7.67
CA ALA A 10 9.33 12.73 6.85
C ALA A 10 8.05 12.34 7.62
N LEU A 11 8.14 11.32 8.47
CA LEU A 11 7.09 10.88 9.38
C LEU A 11 7.71 10.37 10.68
N ARG A 12 7.08 10.69 11.80
CA ARG A 12 7.38 10.08 13.10
C ARG A 12 6.08 9.53 13.66
N GLY A 13 6.09 8.25 14.01
CA GLY A 13 5.01 7.61 14.73
C GLY A 13 5.52 7.22 16.11
N GLU A 14 4.75 7.53 17.12
CA GLU A 14 5.04 7.21 18.52
C GLU A 14 3.86 6.43 19.08
N ASP A 15 4.14 5.56 20.05
CA ASP A 15 3.13 4.74 20.72
C ASP A 15 2.18 4.02 19.75
N ILE A 16 2.72 3.51 18.64
CA ILE A 16 1.92 2.80 17.64
C ILE A 16 1.44 1.50 18.25
N VAL A 17 0.11 1.36 18.29
CA VAL A 17 -0.59 0.16 18.71
C VAL A 17 -1.37 -0.40 17.53
N LYS A 18 -1.14 -1.67 17.19
CA LYS A 18 -1.97 -2.41 16.21
C LYS A 18 -2.73 -3.50 16.94
N ARG A 19 -4.07 -3.48 16.86
CA ARG A 19 -4.94 -4.52 17.41
C ARG A 19 -5.62 -5.29 16.28
N LEU A 20 -5.72 -6.60 16.43
CA LEU A 20 -6.42 -7.54 15.54
C LEU A 20 -7.51 -8.22 16.38
N GLY A 21 -8.70 -7.62 16.39
CA GLY A 21 -9.77 -8.00 17.31
C GLY A 21 -9.34 -7.82 18.78
N ALA A 22 -9.43 -8.88 19.58
CA ALA A 22 -9.03 -8.86 20.98
C ALA A 22 -7.51 -8.98 21.20
N LYS A 23 -6.70 -9.19 20.15
CA LYS A 23 -5.25 -9.36 20.27
C LYS A 23 -4.51 -8.08 19.92
N THR A 24 -3.54 -7.70 20.76
CA THR A 24 -2.57 -6.64 20.43
C THR A 24 -1.41 -7.27 19.64
N ALA A 25 -1.23 -6.84 18.39
CA ALA A 25 -0.16 -7.27 17.51
C ALA A 25 1.10 -6.41 17.64
N LEU A 26 0.93 -5.10 17.85
CA LEU A 26 2.00 -4.14 18.15
C LEU A 26 1.56 -3.28 19.33
N ASP A 27 2.45 -2.99 20.26
CA ASP A 27 2.19 -2.16 21.44
C ASP A 27 3.39 -1.25 21.70
N GLY A 28 3.16 0.07 21.79
CA GLY A 28 4.19 1.06 22.13
C GLY A 28 5.33 1.19 21.11
N VAL A 29 5.11 0.84 19.84
CA VAL A 29 6.19 0.89 18.83
C VAL A 29 6.36 2.33 18.32
N SER A 30 7.60 2.82 18.32
CA SER A 30 7.95 4.08 17.69
C SER A 30 8.68 3.85 16.38
N MET A 31 8.30 4.58 15.32
CA MET A 31 9.00 4.55 14.03
C MET A 31 9.35 5.97 13.60
N THR A 32 10.48 6.12 12.92
CA THR A 32 10.83 7.34 12.19
C THR A 32 11.12 6.96 10.76
N LEU A 33 10.43 7.61 9.84
CA LEU A 33 10.60 7.48 8.40
C LEU A 33 11.36 8.72 7.92
N ARG A 34 12.51 8.52 7.29
CA ARG A 34 13.39 9.57 6.77
C ARG A 34 13.18 9.77 5.28
N GLN A 35 13.60 10.92 4.80
CA GLN A 35 13.64 11.18 3.36
C GLN A 35 14.55 10.17 2.65
N GLY A 36 14.04 9.57 1.57
CA GLY A 36 14.68 8.51 0.79
C GLY A 36 14.30 7.08 1.20
N GLU A 37 13.58 6.91 2.32
CA GLU A 37 13.09 5.59 2.74
C GLU A 37 11.77 5.21 2.02
N ILE A 38 11.53 3.90 1.93
CA ILE A 38 10.33 3.32 1.33
C ILE A 38 9.41 2.82 2.45
N LEU A 39 8.16 3.30 2.45
CA LEU A 39 7.11 2.81 3.33
C LEU A 39 6.32 1.71 2.63
N LEU A 40 6.42 0.48 3.14
CA LEU A 40 5.60 -0.64 2.69
C LEU A 40 4.39 -0.81 3.64
N LEU A 41 3.18 -0.73 3.10
CA LEU A 41 1.94 -0.97 3.83
C LEU A 41 1.26 -2.21 3.27
N ASP A 42 1.26 -3.28 4.05
CA ASP A 42 0.59 -4.53 3.69
C ASP A 42 -0.85 -4.53 4.19
N GLU A 43 -1.80 -4.47 3.25
CA GLU A 43 -3.24 -4.36 3.47
C GLU A 43 -3.63 -3.40 4.60
N PRO A 44 -3.25 -2.10 4.51
CA PRO A 44 -3.38 -1.16 5.62
C PRO A 44 -4.82 -0.87 6.03
N LEU A 45 -5.79 -1.17 5.17
CA LEU A 45 -7.22 -0.94 5.40
C LEU A 45 -7.98 -2.19 5.89
N ALA A 46 -7.29 -3.32 6.05
CA ALA A 46 -7.93 -4.56 6.45
C ALA A 46 -8.56 -4.44 7.85
N ALA A 47 -9.77 -4.99 8.00
CA ALA A 47 -10.56 -4.97 9.24
C ALA A 47 -10.89 -3.56 9.80
N MET A 48 -10.75 -2.50 9.00
CA MET A 48 -11.13 -1.14 9.35
C MET A 48 -12.55 -0.81 8.88
N GLY A 49 -13.28 0.00 9.64
CA GLY A 49 -14.53 0.59 9.18
C GLY A 49 -14.28 1.66 8.12
N ALA A 50 -15.34 2.08 7.40
CA ALA A 50 -15.23 3.07 6.32
C ALA A 50 -14.62 4.40 6.80
N ARG A 51 -14.91 4.80 8.03
CA ARG A 51 -14.38 6.03 8.64
C ARG A 51 -12.88 5.91 8.91
N GLU A 52 -12.45 4.81 9.53
CA GLU A 52 -11.06 4.57 9.86
C GLU A 52 -10.21 4.40 8.59
N ALA A 53 -10.74 3.71 7.58
CA ALA A 53 -10.08 3.58 6.29
C ALA A 53 -9.85 4.95 5.62
N GLY A 54 -10.82 5.86 5.68
CA GLY A 54 -10.68 7.24 5.21
C GLY A 54 -9.55 7.99 5.88
N LEU A 55 -9.39 7.85 7.21
CA LEU A 55 -8.28 8.50 7.94
C LEU A 55 -6.90 8.01 7.48
N ILE A 56 -6.77 6.71 7.17
CA ILE A 56 -5.52 6.16 6.62
C ILE A 56 -5.27 6.65 5.20
N ILE A 57 -6.30 6.70 4.36
CA ILE A 57 -6.19 7.24 3.00
C ILE A 57 -5.75 8.70 3.04
N ASP A 58 -6.37 9.54 3.87
CA ASP A 58 -5.99 10.95 4.03
C ASP A 58 -4.56 11.12 4.54
N LEU A 59 -4.11 10.22 5.42
CA LEU A 59 -2.72 10.19 5.86
C LEU A 59 -1.77 9.86 4.71
N VAL A 60 -2.07 8.81 3.93
CA VAL A 60 -1.26 8.40 2.79
C VAL A 60 -1.18 9.51 1.74
N LEU A 61 -2.29 10.16 1.42
CA LEU A 61 -2.32 11.28 0.47
C LEU A 61 -1.45 12.45 0.95
N ARG A 62 -1.53 12.83 2.23
CA ARG A 62 -0.65 13.86 2.80
C ARG A 62 0.82 13.46 2.82
N LEU A 63 1.12 12.17 3.00
CA LEU A 63 2.49 11.67 2.97
C LEU A 63 3.06 11.63 1.55
N LYS A 64 2.22 11.30 0.56
CA LYS A 64 2.55 11.35 -0.86
C LYS A 64 2.94 12.74 -1.33
N GLU A 65 2.31 13.79 -0.80
CA GLU A 65 2.69 15.19 -1.09
C GLU A 65 4.08 15.57 -0.56
N LYS A 66 4.64 14.82 0.38
CA LYS A 66 5.99 15.07 0.92
C LYS A 66 7.05 14.57 -0.06
N GLN A 67 7.95 15.47 -0.43
CA GLN A 67 9.06 15.12 -1.32
C GLN A 67 10.01 14.10 -0.68
N GLY A 68 10.47 13.15 -1.50
CA GLY A 68 11.45 12.15 -1.10
C GLY A 68 10.90 11.04 -0.22
N LEU A 69 9.59 10.74 -0.29
CA LEU A 69 9.03 9.53 0.26
C LEU A 69 8.42 8.66 -0.84
N SER A 70 8.72 7.36 -0.80
CA SER A 70 8.06 6.37 -1.67
C SER A 70 7.18 5.47 -0.81
N ILE A 71 5.93 5.27 -1.24
CA ILE A 71 4.96 4.43 -0.53
C ILE A 71 4.55 3.30 -1.46
N VAL A 72 4.65 2.06 -0.98
CA VAL A 72 4.17 0.86 -1.66
C VAL A 72 3.04 0.28 -0.81
N MET A 73 1.87 0.08 -1.42
CA MET A 73 0.71 -0.46 -0.72
C MET A 73 0.23 -1.73 -1.40
N ILE A 74 -0.05 -2.75 -0.60
CA ILE A 74 -0.73 -3.97 -1.03
C ILE A 74 -2.22 -3.77 -0.77
N MET A 75 -3.00 -3.77 -1.84
CA MET A 75 -4.42 -3.41 -1.82
C MET A 75 -5.25 -4.47 -2.55
N HIS A 76 -6.44 -4.76 -2.02
CA HIS A 76 -7.40 -5.69 -2.66
C HIS A 76 -8.67 -4.99 -3.18
N ASN A 77 -8.82 -3.68 -2.95
CA ASN A 77 -9.92 -2.88 -3.50
C ASN A 77 -9.42 -2.00 -4.65
N TYR A 78 -9.78 -2.34 -5.89
CA TYR A 78 -9.29 -1.64 -7.08
C TYR A 78 -9.74 -0.19 -7.19
N ALA A 79 -10.99 0.12 -6.83
CA ALA A 79 -11.50 1.50 -6.92
C ALA A 79 -10.69 2.42 -6.00
N GLN A 80 -10.58 2.04 -4.73
CA GLN A 80 -9.78 2.78 -3.76
C GLN A 80 -8.30 2.86 -4.15
N THR A 81 -7.75 1.80 -4.72
CA THR A 81 -6.35 1.78 -5.18
C THR A 81 -6.12 2.83 -6.27
N LEU A 82 -7.02 2.89 -7.27
CA LEU A 82 -6.90 3.82 -8.37
C LEU A 82 -7.10 5.27 -7.94
N ASP A 83 -7.90 5.51 -6.89
CA ASP A 83 -8.12 6.86 -6.34
C ASP A 83 -6.87 7.44 -5.63
N ILE A 84 -6.02 6.59 -5.06
CA ILE A 84 -4.90 7.02 -4.19
C ILE A 84 -3.52 6.85 -4.83
N ALA A 85 -3.34 5.83 -5.67
CA ALA A 85 -2.05 5.45 -6.21
C ALA A 85 -1.66 6.31 -7.42
N ASP A 86 -0.36 6.54 -7.60
CA ASP A 86 0.17 7.09 -8.86
C ASP A 86 0.30 6.00 -9.94
N ARG A 87 0.70 4.81 -9.50
CA ARG A 87 0.96 3.65 -10.36
C ARG A 87 0.35 2.41 -9.73
N VAL A 88 -0.18 1.54 -10.57
CA VAL A 88 -0.75 0.24 -10.18
C VAL A 88 0.06 -0.87 -10.82
N MET A 89 0.33 -1.91 -10.03
CA MET A 89 1.02 -3.12 -10.46
C MET A 89 0.16 -4.34 -10.12
N LEU A 90 0.04 -5.29 -11.04
CA LEU A 90 -0.52 -6.61 -10.75
C LEU A 90 0.60 -7.65 -10.73
N MET A 91 0.58 -8.46 -9.69
CA MET A 91 1.45 -9.64 -9.58
C MET A 91 0.61 -10.90 -9.70
N GLN A 92 1.01 -11.79 -10.59
CA GLN A 92 0.39 -13.09 -10.82
C GLN A 92 1.49 -14.14 -10.89
N ARG A 93 1.34 -15.25 -10.16
CA ARG A 93 2.32 -16.36 -10.14
C ARG A 93 3.76 -15.92 -9.84
N GLY A 94 3.91 -14.96 -8.93
CA GLY A 94 5.21 -14.41 -8.55
C GLY A 94 5.88 -13.52 -9.61
N ARG A 95 5.15 -13.12 -10.66
CA ARG A 95 5.63 -12.23 -11.72
C ARG A 95 4.76 -10.99 -11.81
N MET A 96 5.37 -9.85 -12.11
CA MET A 96 4.64 -8.64 -12.49
C MET A 96 4.07 -8.85 -13.90
N THR A 97 2.75 -8.82 -14.03
CA THR A 97 2.05 -9.03 -15.31
C THR A 97 1.41 -7.76 -15.85
N TYR A 98 1.33 -6.72 -15.02
CA TYR A 98 0.78 -5.43 -15.40
C TYR A 98 1.42 -4.34 -14.55
N GLU A 99 1.72 -3.22 -15.20
CA GLU A 99 2.19 -1.99 -14.56
C GLU A 99 1.78 -0.80 -15.41
N ARG A 100 1.02 0.13 -14.83
CA ARG A 100 0.60 1.38 -15.49
C ARG A 100 0.40 2.50 -14.48
N GLU A 101 0.34 3.73 -14.97
CA GLU A 101 -0.18 4.85 -14.18
C GLU A 101 -1.65 4.59 -13.82
N ALA A 102 -2.03 4.85 -12.58
CA ALA A 102 -3.39 4.63 -12.10
C ALA A 102 -4.39 5.47 -12.92
N ALA A 103 -4.02 6.71 -13.26
CA ALA A 103 -4.82 7.60 -14.11
C ALA A 103 -5.09 7.06 -15.53
N SER A 104 -4.26 6.12 -16.02
CA SER A 104 -4.40 5.49 -17.33
C SER A 104 -5.08 4.11 -17.27
N THR A 105 -5.58 3.72 -16.09
CA THR A 105 -6.10 2.38 -15.80
C THR A 105 -7.56 2.46 -15.36
N SER A 106 -8.33 1.38 -15.56
CA SER A 106 -9.69 1.26 -15.02
C SER A 106 -9.89 -0.02 -14.20
N VAL A 107 -10.88 0.00 -13.30
CA VAL A 107 -11.29 -1.19 -12.55
C VAL A 107 -11.68 -2.33 -13.50
N ALA A 108 -12.37 -2.02 -14.60
CA ALA A 108 -12.78 -2.99 -15.60
C ALA A 108 -11.56 -3.67 -16.24
N GLU A 109 -10.54 -2.90 -16.61
CA GLU A 109 -9.30 -3.43 -17.20
C GLU A 109 -8.57 -4.36 -16.23
N LEU A 110 -8.41 -3.95 -14.96
CA LEU A 110 -7.79 -4.77 -13.92
C LEU A 110 -8.55 -6.09 -13.71
N MET A 111 -9.88 -6.01 -13.64
CA MET A 111 -10.75 -7.19 -13.52
C MET A 111 -10.60 -8.12 -14.72
N ASP A 112 -10.50 -7.59 -15.94
CA ASP A 112 -10.33 -8.39 -17.15
C ASP A 112 -8.97 -9.09 -17.19
N ILE A 113 -7.90 -8.43 -16.75
CA ILE A 113 -6.57 -9.04 -16.62
C ILE A 113 -6.62 -10.22 -15.65
N VAL A 114 -7.21 -10.03 -14.47
CA VAL A 114 -7.33 -11.08 -13.45
C VAL A 114 -8.21 -12.23 -13.93
N ARG A 115 -9.33 -11.94 -14.60
CA ARG A 115 -10.22 -12.97 -15.19
C ARG A 115 -9.56 -13.77 -16.30
N ARG A 116 -8.73 -13.13 -17.14
CA ARG A 116 -7.98 -13.83 -18.21
C ARG A 116 -7.00 -14.82 -17.62
N GLU A 117 -6.26 -14.43 -16.59
CA GLU A 117 -5.32 -15.32 -15.89
C GLU A 117 -6.06 -16.47 -15.20
N TYR A 118 -7.16 -16.20 -14.50
CA TYR A 118 -7.92 -17.27 -13.85
C TYR A 118 -8.47 -18.30 -14.85
N ARG A 119 -8.93 -17.86 -16.03
CA ARG A 119 -9.37 -18.75 -17.11
C ARG A 119 -8.23 -19.59 -17.68
N SER A 120 -7.05 -18.98 -17.93
CA SER A 120 -5.89 -19.72 -18.45
C SER A 120 -5.46 -20.85 -17.50
N MET A 121 -5.49 -20.58 -16.18
CA MET A 121 -5.17 -21.57 -15.16
C MET A 121 -6.15 -22.75 -15.13
N ARG A 122 -7.45 -22.50 -15.30
CA ARG A 122 -8.46 -23.57 -15.33
C ARG A 122 -8.31 -24.49 -16.53
N THR A 123 -8.03 -23.92 -17.70
CA THR A 123 -7.80 -24.72 -18.92
C THR A 123 -6.50 -25.53 -18.82
N ALA A 124 -5.44 -24.98 -18.23
CA ALA A 124 -4.17 -25.69 -18.05
C ALA A 124 -4.19 -26.80 -16.99
N ALA A 125 -5.20 -26.80 -16.11
CA ALA A 125 -5.41 -27.81 -15.08
C ALA A 125 -6.41 -28.91 -15.47
N SER A 126 -6.96 -28.84 -16.70
CA SER A 126 -7.87 -29.83 -17.30
C SER A 126 -7.12 -30.67 -18.33
#